data_AF-D6CLQ6-F1
#
_entry.id   AF-D6CLQ6-F1
#
_cell.length_a   1.000
_cell.length_b   1.000
_cell.length_c   1.000
_cell.angle_alpha   90.00
_cell.angle_beta   90.00
_cell.angle_gamma   90.00
#
_symmetry.space_group_name_H-M   'P 1'
#
loop_
_entity.id
_entity.type
_entity.pdbx_description
1 polymer ?
#
loop_
_entity_poly.entity_id
_entity_poly.type
_entity_poly.pdbx_seq_one_letter_code
_entity_poly.pdbx_strand_id
1 'polypeptide(L)'
;MDTPISAPDMQTEVVLDRLRQRAAELGIQAGDDETLLEAVLQHDVHTPEPGVAECERYYAQHADALRQGDMVEADHILFAVTPSTPIDALRHKAEDTLYALMADSSGFAEMARGLSNCPSAQIGGNLGQLTADQCVPEFWQAFMEHAEPGVLPRLVRTRFGLHIVRIARIARGQLPPFEAVQAQIAQTLRQQSLVRALQLYAEDLERHATPSEGSTSDVACPSPQN
;
A
#
# COMPACT_ATOMS: atom_id res chain seq x y z
N MET A 1 12.97 38.07 -19.27
CA MET A 1 13.63 36.97 -18.54
C MET A 1 12.74 35.76 -18.75
N ASP A 2 12.98 35.07 -19.86
CA ASP A 2 12.26 33.85 -20.22
C ASP A 2 12.57 32.79 -19.18
N THR A 3 11.51 32.30 -18.53
CA THR A 3 11.63 31.21 -17.56
C THR A 3 11.75 29.93 -18.39
N PRO A 4 12.80 29.11 -18.23
CA PRO A 4 12.94 27.88 -18.99
C PRO A 4 11.77 26.97 -18.61
N ILE A 5 11.03 26.52 -19.63
CA ILE A 5 10.02 25.46 -19.49
C ILE A 5 10.72 24.30 -18.82
N SER A 6 10.27 23.98 -17.61
CA SER A 6 10.82 22.92 -16.78
C SER A 6 10.75 21.61 -17.56
N ALA A 7 11.70 20.71 -17.34
CA ALA A 7 11.84 19.45 -18.06
C ALA A 7 10.84 18.30 -17.74
N PRO A 8 9.78 18.40 -16.90
CA PRO A 8 8.85 17.27 -16.75
C PRO A 8 7.90 17.07 -17.96
N ASP A 9 7.81 18.01 -18.90
CA ASP A 9 6.86 17.91 -20.02
C ASP A 9 7.43 17.18 -21.25
N MET A 10 8.75 17.19 -21.46
CA MET A 10 9.34 16.65 -22.69
C MET A 10 9.30 15.12 -22.75
N GLN A 11 9.48 14.43 -21.61
CA GLN A 11 9.39 12.97 -21.57
C GLN A 11 7.94 12.48 -21.71
N THR A 12 7.00 13.20 -21.09
CA THR A 12 5.57 12.90 -21.20
C THR A 12 5.07 13.06 -22.63
N GLU A 13 5.43 14.15 -23.31
CA GLU A 13 5.06 14.37 -24.73
C GLU A 13 5.65 13.31 -25.66
N VAL A 14 6.91 12.90 -25.45
CA VAL A 14 7.55 11.86 -26.27
C VAL A 14 6.85 10.50 -26.12
N VAL A 15 6.38 10.16 -24.92
CA VAL A 15 5.58 8.95 -24.67
C VAL A 15 4.18 9.06 -25.27
N LEU A 16 3.54 10.22 -25.17
CA LEU A 16 2.23 10.47 -25.80
C LEU A 16 2.31 10.41 -27.33
N ASP A 17 3.37 10.92 -27.94
CA ASP A 17 3.61 10.78 -29.37
C ASP A 17 3.78 9.32 -29.78
N ARG A 18 4.50 8.52 -28.98
CA ARG A 18 4.62 7.08 -29.23
C ARG A 18 3.27 6.37 -29.10
N LEU A 19 2.45 6.74 -28.12
CA LEU A 19 1.08 6.22 -27.97
C LEU A 19 0.22 6.56 -29.21
N ARG A 20 0.25 7.81 -29.68
CA ARG A 20 -0.48 8.25 -30.88
C ARG A 20 -0.03 7.50 -32.12
N GLN A 21 1.27 7.28 -32.28
CA GLN A 21 1.82 6.48 -33.37
C GLN A 21 1.31 5.04 -33.30
N ARG A 22 1.33 4.42 -32.12
CA ARG A 22 0.82 3.06 -31.91
C ARG A 22 -0.67 2.97 -32.23
N ALA A 23 -1.47 3.94 -31.82
CA ALA A 23 -2.88 3.99 -32.16
C ALA A 23 -3.10 4.07 -33.69
N ALA A 24 -2.29 4.87 -34.40
CA ALA A 24 -2.34 4.95 -35.85
C ALA A 24 -1.95 3.63 -36.54
N GLU A 25 -0.93 2.91 -36.03
CA GLU A 25 -0.56 1.57 -36.50
C GLU A 25 -1.71 0.56 -36.36
N LEU A 26 -2.51 0.69 -35.30
CA LEU A 26 -3.66 -0.17 -35.00
C LEU A 26 -4.95 0.28 -35.70
N GLY A 27 -4.96 1.43 -36.36
CA GLY A 27 -6.17 2.02 -36.94
C GLY A 27 -7.18 2.51 -35.89
N ILE A 28 -6.74 2.73 -34.66
CA ILE A 28 -7.55 3.26 -33.56
C ILE A 28 -7.57 4.78 -33.65
N GLN A 29 -8.75 5.38 -33.53
CA GLN A 29 -8.95 6.84 -33.52
C GLN A 29 -9.80 7.20 -32.30
N ALA A 30 -9.40 8.24 -31.58
CA ALA A 30 -10.13 8.76 -30.43
C ALA A 30 -10.09 10.30 -30.42
N GLY A 31 -10.99 10.93 -29.65
CA GLY A 31 -11.12 12.39 -29.59
C GLY A 31 -10.06 13.08 -28.71
N ASP A 32 -9.41 12.31 -27.84
CA ASP A 32 -8.43 12.76 -26.85
C ASP A 32 -7.46 11.62 -26.50
N ASP A 33 -6.32 11.96 -25.91
CA ASP A 33 -5.26 11.00 -25.60
C ASP A 33 -5.66 9.98 -24.50
N GLU A 34 -6.57 10.34 -23.60
CA GLU A 34 -7.04 9.43 -22.52
C GLU A 34 -7.86 8.28 -23.11
N THR A 35 -8.81 8.60 -23.99
CA THR A 35 -9.61 7.62 -24.72
C THR A 35 -8.75 6.80 -25.68
N LEU A 36 -7.72 7.43 -26.28
CA LEU A 36 -6.76 6.75 -27.15
C LEU A 36 -5.93 5.72 -26.35
N LEU A 37 -5.45 6.13 -25.18
CA LEU A 37 -4.72 5.27 -24.25
C LEU A 37 -5.55 4.06 -23.86
N GLU A 38 -6.79 4.27 -23.43
CA GLU A 38 -7.69 3.19 -23.05
C GLU A 38 -7.90 2.18 -24.19
N ALA A 39 -8.17 2.68 -25.41
CA ALA A 39 -8.39 1.82 -26.57
C ALA A 39 -7.13 1.04 -26.99
N VAL A 40 -5.96 1.67 -26.95
CA VAL A 40 -4.68 1.02 -27.24
C VAL A 40 -4.35 -0.02 -26.17
N LEU A 41 -4.53 0.30 -24.89
CA LEU A 41 -4.32 -0.65 -23.79
C LEU A 41 -5.26 -1.84 -23.91
N GLN A 42 -6.54 -1.61 -24.23
CA GLN A 42 -7.50 -2.70 -24.45
C GLN A 42 -7.10 -3.61 -25.61
N HIS A 43 -6.41 -3.09 -26.62
CA HIS A 43 -5.91 -3.87 -27.75
C HIS A 43 -4.57 -4.55 -27.49
N ASP A 44 -3.60 -3.89 -26.86
CA ASP A 44 -2.24 -4.42 -26.72
C ASP A 44 -2.05 -5.23 -25.43
N VAL A 45 -2.77 -4.88 -24.36
CA VAL A 45 -2.61 -5.50 -23.05
C VAL A 45 -3.63 -6.62 -22.87
N HIS A 46 -3.18 -7.83 -23.16
CA HIS A 46 -3.93 -9.06 -22.92
C HIS A 46 -3.25 -9.87 -21.82
N THR A 47 -3.99 -10.23 -20.77
CA THR A 47 -3.51 -11.11 -19.71
C THR A 47 -4.14 -12.49 -19.83
N PRO A 48 -3.36 -13.57 -19.64
CA PRO A 48 -3.92 -14.91 -19.60
C PRO A 48 -4.82 -15.07 -18.37
N GLU A 49 -5.92 -15.79 -18.55
CA GLU A 49 -6.78 -16.18 -17.44
C GLU A 49 -6.06 -17.20 -16.53
N PRO A 50 -6.02 -16.98 -15.20
CA PRO A 50 -5.35 -17.89 -14.28
C PRO A 50 -5.94 -19.30 -14.33
N GLY A 51 -5.09 -20.31 -14.49
CA GLY A 51 -5.50 -21.71 -14.48
C GLY A 51 -5.80 -22.22 -13.06
N VAL A 52 -6.52 -23.35 -12.96
CA VAL A 52 -6.80 -24.00 -11.67
C VAL A 52 -5.50 -24.33 -10.92
N ALA A 53 -4.50 -24.89 -11.62
CA ALA A 53 -3.21 -25.24 -11.02
C ALA A 53 -2.43 -24.03 -10.46
N GLU A 54 -2.58 -22.84 -11.08
CA GLU A 54 -1.97 -21.62 -10.56
C GLU A 54 -2.68 -21.13 -9.31
N CYS A 55 -4.02 -21.22 -9.28
CA CYS A 55 -4.81 -20.91 -8.10
C CYS A 55 -4.50 -21.86 -6.94
N GLU A 56 -4.33 -23.16 -7.20
CA GLU A 56 -3.94 -24.15 -6.18
C GLU A 56 -2.55 -23.86 -5.61
N ARG A 57 -1.58 -23.52 -6.47
CA ARG A 57 -0.24 -23.11 -6.04
C ARG A 57 -0.30 -21.86 -5.17
N TYR A 58 -1.10 -20.86 -5.57
CA TYR A 58 -1.30 -19.65 -4.78
C TYR A 58 -1.93 -19.98 -3.42
N TYR A 59 -2.98 -20.79 -3.40
CA TYR A 59 -3.64 -21.25 -2.18
C TYR A 59 -2.67 -21.92 -1.21
N ALA A 60 -1.82 -22.83 -1.70
CA ALA A 60 -0.82 -23.52 -0.89
C ALA A 60 0.27 -22.59 -0.34
N GLN A 61 0.66 -21.55 -1.08
CA GLN A 61 1.71 -20.61 -0.68
C GLN A 61 1.21 -19.47 0.22
N HIS A 62 -0.09 -19.17 0.18
CA HIS A 62 -0.69 -18.01 0.86
C HIS A 62 -1.77 -18.40 1.88
N ALA A 63 -1.68 -19.62 2.44
CA ALA A 63 -2.63 -20.14 3.42
C ALA A 63 -2.91 -19.19 4.60
N ASP A 64 -1.89 -18.52 5.14
CA ASP A 64 -2.08 -17.62 6.28
C ASP A 64 -2.82 -16.34 5.90
N ALA A 65 -2.60 -15.80 4.69
CA ALA A 65 -3.28 -14.61 4.20
C ALA A 65 -4.74 -14.89 3.78
N LEU A 66 -5.03 -16.14 3.38
CA LEU A 66 -6.36 -16.61 2.98
C LEU A 66 -7.21 -17.07 4.16
N ARG A 67 -6.63 -17.14 5.37
CA ARG A 67 -7.33 -17.50 6.59
C ARG A 67 -8.41 -16.45 6.90
N GLN A 68 -9.59 -16.91 7.28
CA GLN A 68 -10.72 -16.07 7.60
C GLN A 68 -11.17 -16.27 9.04
N GLY A 69 -11.56 -15.17 9.69
CA GLY A 69 -12.05 -15.18 11.07
C GLY A 69 -10.96 -15.14 12.13
N ASP A 70 -9.76 -14.64 11.80
CA ASP A 70 -8.76 -14.31 12.83
C ASP A 70 -9.35 -13.25 13.78
N MET A 71 -9.25 -13.51 15.08
CA MET A 71 -9.64 -12.59 16.14
C MET A 71 -8.52 -12.48 17.16
N VAL A 72 -8.32 -11.27 17.68
CA VAL A 72 -7.32 -10.99 18.70
C VAL A 72 -8.01 -10.31 19.88
N GLU A 73 -7.84 -10.88 21.08
CA GLU A 73 -8.20 -10.20 22.31
C GLU A 73 -7.00 -9.36 22.75
N ALA A 74 -7.19 -8.05 22.90
CA ALA A 74 -6.11 -7.14 23.20
C ALA A 74 -6.49 -6.06 24.22
N ASP A 75 -5.46 -5.55 24.88
CA ASP A 75 -5.51 -4.35 25.71
C ASP A 75 -4.52 -3.31 25.18
N HIS A 76 -4.77 -2.04 25.44
CA HIS A 76 -3.85 -0.98 25.05
C HIS A 76 -3.75 0.16 26.08
N ILE A 77 -2.63 0.89 25.99
CA ILE A 77 -2.40 2.16 26.67
C ILE A 77 -2.11 3.19 25.57
N LEU A 78 -2.98 4.20 25.45
CA LEU A 78 -2.82 5.28 24.48
C LEU A 78 -2.14 6.49 25.13
N PHE A 79 -1.03 6.92 24.55
CA PHE A 79 -0.41 8.22 24.79
C PHE A 79 -0.80 9.14 23.64
N ALA A 80 -1.82 9.98 23.87
CA ALA A 80 -2.40 10.82 22.84
C ALA A 80 -1.46 11.97 22.43
N VAL A 81 -1.29 12.15 21.12
CA VAL A 81 -0.55 13.27 20.56
C VAL A 81 -1.52 14.39 20.23
N THR A 82 -1.36 15.55 20.88
CA THR A 82 -2.09 16.78 20.56
C THR A 82 -1.13 17.82 19.98
N PRO A 83 -1.61 18.87 19.28
CA PRO A 83 -0.75 19.91 18.71
C PRO A 83 0.17 20.60 19.71
N SER A 84 -0.23 20.66 20.99
CA SER A 84 0.53 21.24 22.09
C SER A 84 1.38 20.24 22.87
N THR A 85 1.36 18.96 22.50
CA THR A 85 2.08 17.92 23.25
C THR A 85 3.58 17.99 22.95
N PRO A 86 4.45 18.09 23.98
CA PRO A 86 5.89 17.89 23.79
C PRO A 86 6.16 16.42 23.43
N ILE A 87 6.33 16.16 22.13
CA ILE A 87 6.38 14.81 21.55
C ILE A 87 7.48 13.95 22.17
N ASP A 88 8.66 14.52 22.42
CA ASP A 88 9.80 13.75 22.95
C ASP A 88 9.56 13.30 24.39
N ALA A 89 8.98 14.16 25.23
CA ALA A 89 8.62 13.80 26.60
C ALA A 89 7.51 12.74 26.62
N LEU A 90 6.52 12.84 25.72
CA LEU A 90 5.47 11.83 25.57
C LEU A 90 6.06 10.48 25.13
N ARG A 91 6.99 10.50 24.17
CA ARG A 91 7.67 9.31 23.67
C ARG A 91 8.47 8.62 24.78
N HIS A 92 9.32 9.34 25.50
CA HIS A 92 10.08 8.78 26.61
C HIS A 92 9.15 8.16 27.66
N LYS A 93 8.06 8.84 28.02
CA LYS A 93 7.08 8.29 28.97
C LYS A 93 6.45 6.99 28.46
N ALA A 94 6.12 6.91 27.17
CA ALA A 94 5.57 5.70 26.56
C ALA A 94 6.62 4.57 26.53
N GLU A 95 7.87 4.87 26.20
CA GLU A 95 8.98 3.92 26.19
C GLU A 95 9.28 3.38 27.59
N ASP A 96 9.37 4.24 28.60
CA ASP A 96 9.58 3.84 30.01
C ASP A 96 8.45 2.92 30.50
N THR A 97 7.21 3.26 30.15
CA THR A 97 6.04 2.44 30.48
C THR A 97 6.10 1.08 29.78
N LEU A 98 6.51 1.06 28.51
CA LEU A 98 6.70 -0.18 27.75
C LEU A 98 7.78 -1.06 28.39
N TYR A 99 8.94 -0.50 28.73
CA TYR A 99 10.03 -1.24 29.37
C TYR A 99 9.61 -1.85 30.70
N ALA A 100 8.86 -1.11 31.52
CA ALA A 100 8.31 -1.63 32.77
C ALA A 100 7.34 -2.80 32.53
N LEU A 101 6.46 -2.68 31.54
CA LEU A 101 5.48 -3.73 31.19
C LEU A 101 6.10 -4.96 30.51
N MET A 102 7.23 -4.79 29.82
CA MET A 102 8.01 -5.90 29.29
C MET A 102 8.71 -6.69 30.42
N ALA A 103 9.11 -6.03 31.50
CA ALA A 103 9.69 -6.68 32.68
C ALA A 103 8.62 -7.39 33.52
N ASP A 104 7.46 -6.75 33.73
CA ASP A 104 6.30 -7.33 34.39
C ASP A 104 4.99 -6.77 33.82
N SER A 105 4.23 -7.62 33.13
CA SER A 105 2.96 -7.24 32.52
C SER A 105 1.76 -7.34 33.47
N SER A 106 1.95 -7.77 34.72
CA SER A 106 0.88 -7.92 35.71
C SER A 106 0.20 -6.58 36.03
N GLY A 107 0.95 -5.48 36.00
CA GLY A 107 0.48 -4.11 36.26
C GLY A 107 -0.21 -3.42 35.08
N PHE A 108 -0.41 -4.09 33.94
CA PHE A 108 -0.92 -3.44 32.71
C PHE A 108 -2.23 -2.68 32.93
N ALA A 109 -3.20 -3.32 33.59
CA ALA A 109 -4.53 -2.71 33.80
C ALA A 109 -4.48 -1.49 34.74
N GLU A 110 -3.53 -1.45 35.68
CA GLU A 110 -3.31 -0.30 36.56
C GLU A 110 -2.63 0.85 35.80
N MET A 111 -1.58 0.55 35.04
CA MET A 111 -0.92 1.53 34.18
C MET A 111 -1.89 2.10 33.14
N ALA A 112 -2.75 1.27 32.55
CA ALA A 112 -3.77 1.71 31.62
C ALA A 112 -4.74 2.70 32.28
N ARG A 113 -5.24 2.41 33.49
CA ARG A 113 -6.12 3.33 34.24
C ARG A 113 -5.45 4.66 34.57
N GLY A 114 -4.17 4.65 34.91
CA GLY A 114 -3.45 5.85 35.34
C GLY A 114 -2.88 6.69 34.19
N LEU A 115 -2.53 6.08 33.05
CA LEU A 115 -1.74 6.72 32.00
C LEU A 115 -2.45 6.84 30.66
N SER A 116 -3.41 5.96 30.35
CA SER A 116 -4.03 5.92 29.02
C SER A 116 -4.99 7.09 28.83
N ASN A 117 -4.93 7.71 27.64
CA ASN A 117 -5.87 8.75 27.21
C ASN A 117 -7.10 8.18 26.48
N CYS A 118 -7.23 6.86 26.37
CA CYS A 118 -8.39 6.20 25.77
C CYS A 118 -9.49 5.96 26.81
N PRO A 119 -10.80 6.05 26.47
CA PRO A 119 -11.89 5.67 27.38
C PRO A 119 -11.78 4.24 27.92
N SER A 120 -11.15 3.31 27.19
CA SER A 120 -10.87 1.94 27.65
C SER A 120 -10.01 1.90 28.92
N ALA A 121 -9.32 2.99 29.28
CA ALA A 121 -8.58 3.13 30.53
C ALA A 121 -9.40 2.70 31.74
N GLN A 122 -10.70 3.04 31.78
CA GLN A 122 -11.60 2.72 32.90
C GLN A 122 -11.72 1.21 33.16
N ILE A 123 -11.65 0.41 32.10
CA ILE A 123 -11.70 -1.06 32.14
C ILE A 123 -10.30 -1.69 31.99
N GLY A 124 -9.24 -0.94 32.32
CA GLY A 124 -7.86 -1.44 32.28
C GLY A 124 -7.25 -1.53 30.88
N GLY A 125 -7.75 -0.73 29.93
CA GLY A 125 -7.24 -0.68 28.56
C GLY A 125 -7.84 -1.75 27.63
N ASN A 126 -8.81 -2.52 28.10
CA ASN A 126 -9.37 -3.64 27.34
C ASN A 126 -10.11 -3.18 26.08
N LEU A 127 -9.79 -3.80 24.95
CA LEU A 127 -10.43 -3.56 23.65
C LEU A 127 -11.42 -4.66 23.25
N GLY A 128 -11.51 -5.74 24.04
CA GLY A 128 -12.28 -6.92 23.70
C GLY A 128 -11.66 -7.72 22.56
N GLN A 129 -12.50 -8.44 21.82
CA GLN A 129 -12.13 -9.18 20.61
C GLN A 129 -12.14 -8.25 19.41
N LEU A 130 -11.04 -8.23 18.67
CA LEU A 130 -10.84 -7.41 17.49
C LEU A 130 -10.64 -8.29 16.26
N THR A 131 -11.33 -7.96 15.17
CA THR A 131 -11.05 -8.43 13.82
C THR A 131 -10.29 -7.37 13.02
N ALA A 132 -9.78 -7.75 11.84
CA ALA A 132 -9.04 -6.86 10.96
C ALA A 132 -9.81 -5.57 10.58
N ASP A 133 -11.12 -5.67 10.40
CA ASP A 133 -12.01 -4.57 10.03
C ASP A 133 -12.41 -3.67 11.23
N GLN A 134 -12.20 -4.14 12.45
CA GLN A 134 -12.61 -3.45 13.69
C GLN A 134 -11.48 -2.62 14.33
N CYS A 135 -10.26 -2.72 13.83
CA CYS A 135 -9.12 -1.96 14.35
C CYS A 135 -8.40 -1.17 13.24
N VAL A 136 -7.54 -0.25 13.65
CA VAL A 136 -6.72 0.50 12.70
C VAL A 136 -5.69 -0.44 12.04
N PRO A 137 -5.33 -0.24 10.76
CA PRO A 137 -4.42 -1.15 10.04
C PRO A 137 -3.09 -1.40 10.77
N GLU A 138 -2.56 -0.38 11.45
CA GLU A 138 -1.31 -0.47 12.20
C GLU A 138 -1.39 -1.43 13.40
N PHE A 139 -2.58 -1.58 13.99
CA PHE A 139 -2.81 -2.55 15.07
C PHE A 139 -2.86 -3.96 14.51
N TRP A 140 -3.66 -4.18 13.47
CA TRP A 140 -3.79 -5.49 12.86
C TRP A 140 -2.45 -6.01 12.35
N GLN A 141 -1.68 -5.16 11.67
CA GLN A 141 -0.33 -5.48 11.23
C GLN A 141 0.57 -5.87 12.42
N ALA A 142 0.50 -5.14 13.53
CA ALA A 142 1.30 -5.45 14.71
C ALA A 142 0.93 -6.81 15.34
N PHE A 143 -0.36 -7.19 15.33
CA PHE A 143 -0.80 -8.51 15.77
C PHE A 143 -0.37 -9.64 14.85
N MET A 144 -0.35 -9.40 13.53
CA MET A 144 0.09 -10.39 12.57
C MET A 144 1.61 -10.62 12.64
N GLU A 145 2.39 -9.55 12.87
CA GLU A 145 3.83 -9.65 13.08
C GLU A 145 4.20 -10.29 14.43
N HIS A 146 3.36 -10.14 15.45
CA HIS A 146 3.58 -10.72 16.77
C HIS A 146 2.52 -11.78 17.09
N ALA A 147 2.79 -13.00 16.65
CA ALA A 147 1.85 -14.13 16.70
C ALA A 147 1.72 -14.80 18.09
N GLU A 148 2.10 -14.14 19.18
CA GLU A 148 2.13 -14.70 20.53
C GLU A 148 1.44 -13.79 21.56
N PRO A 149 0.78 -14.34 22.59
CA PRO A 149 0.28 -13.56 23.71
C PRO A 149 1.41 -12.86 24.48
N GLY A 150 1.18 -11.62 24.88
CA GLY A 150 2.18 -10.80 25.58
C GLY A 150 2.12 -9.33 25.21
N VAL A 151 2.98 -8.53 25.84
CA VAL A 151 3.16 -7.12 25.50
C VAL A 151 4.02 -7.02 24.25
N LEU A 152 3.58 -6.25 23.25
CA LEU A 152 4.36 -6.04 22.04
C LEU A 152 5.67 -5.32 22.38
N PRO A 153 6.84 -5.76 21.87
CA PRO A 153 8.15 -5.20 22.23
C PRO A 153 8.44 -3.87 21.50
N ARG A 154 7.41 -3.08 21.20
CA ARG A 154 7.50 -1.78 20.52
C ARG A 154 6.23 -0.97 20.70
N LEU A 155 6.34 0.35 20.52
CA LEU A 155 5.20 1.23 20.44
C LEU A 155 4.54 1.11 19.05
N VAL A 156 3.21 0.99 19.04
CA VAL A 156 2.41 1.07 17.81
C VAL A 156 2.01 2.52 17.59
N ARG A 157 2.42 3.11 16.47
CA ARG A 157 2.05 4.48 16.12
C ARG A 157 0.79 4.48 15.26
N THR A 158 -0.13 5.39 15.57
CA THR A 158 -1.36 5.61 14.80
C THR A 158 -1.61 7.11 14.67
N ARG A 159 -2.66 7.51 13.96
CA ARG A 159 -3.15 8.89 13.95
C ARG A 159 -3.52 9.46 15.33
N PHE A 160 -3.80 8.61 16.32
CA PHE A 160 -4.20 9.04 17.66
C PHE A 160 -3.01 9.29 18.59
N GLY A 161 -1.83 8.77 18.27
CA GLY A 161 -0.64 8.85 19.10
C GLY A 161 0.13 7.54 19.17
N LEU A 162 0.80 7.33 20.31
CA LEU A 162 1.63 6.15 20.59
C LEU A 162 0.84 5.17 21.46
N HIS A 163 0.91 3.89 21.12
CA HIS A 163 0.19 2.84 21.84
C HIS A 163 1.15 1.78 22.34
N ILE A 164 0.96 1.38 23.59
CA ILE A 164 1.47 0.10 24.10
C ILE A 164 0.34 -0.90 23.98
N VAL A 165 0.61 -2.05 23.40
CA VAL A 165 -0.42 -3.05 23.12
C VAL A 165 -0.02 -4.38 23.75
N ARG A 166 -1.00 -5.05 24.36
CA ARG A 166 -0.86 -6.40 24.89
C ARG A 166 -1.86 -7.32 24.22
N ILE A 167 -1.38 -8.42 23.68
CA ILE A 167 -2.20 -9.51 23.17
C ILE A 167 -2.53 -10.43 24.35
N ALA A 168 -3.81 -10.54 24.68
CA ALA A 168 -4.30 -11.48 25.68
C ALA A 168 -4.50 -12.87 25.08
N ARG A 169 -5.10 -12.94 23.89
CA ARG A 169 -5.38 -14.20 23.20
C ARG A 169 -5.45 -13.99 21.69
N ILE A 170 -4.99 -14.99 20.95
CA ILE A 170 -5.15 -15.07 19.50
C ILE A 170 -6.05 -16.26 19.20
N ALA A 171 -7.18 -16.01 18.56
CA ALA A 171 -8.04 -17.03 17.99
C ALA A 171 -7.80 -17.04 16.48
N ARG A 172 -7.00 -18.01 16.02
CA ARG A 172 -6.77 -18.22 14.59
C ARG A 172 -8.05 -18.71 13.93
N GLY A 173 -8.41 -18.04 12.87
CA GLY A 173 -9.49 -18.41 11.98
C GLY A 173 -9.18 -19.69 11.21
N GLN A 174 -10.08 -20.04 10.32
CA GLN A 174 -9.96 -21.23 9.50
C GLN A 174 -9.51 -20.85 8.10
N LEU A 175 -8.68 -21.69 7.51
CA LEU A 175 -8.42 -21.63 6.08
C LEU A 175 -9.65 -22.23 5.38
N PRO A 176 -10.42 -21.44 4.61
CA PRO A 176 -11.55 -21.98 3.87
C PRO A 176 -11.04 -23.00 2.83
N PRO A 177 -11.84 -24.01 2.47
CA PRO A 177 -11.46 -24.97 1.44
C PRO A 177 -11.21 -24.24 0.11
N PHE A 178 -10.32 -24.80 -0.72
CA PHE A 178 -9.88 -24.17 -1.98
C PHE A 178 -11.07 -23.76 -2.86
N GLU A 179 -12.09 -24.59 -2.97
CA GLU A 179 -13.28 -24.36 -3.79
C GLU A 179 -14.04 -23.08 -3.36
N ALA A 180 -14.00 -22.73 -2.07
CA ALA A 180 -14.68 -21.55 -1.55
C ALA A 180 -13.92 -20.25 -1.89
N VAL A 181 -12.60 -20.31 -2.05
CA VAL A 181 -11.73 -19.15 -2.29
C VAL A 181 -11.15 -19.09 -3.70
N GLN A 182 -11.35 -20.12 -4.53
CA GLN A 182 -10.81 -20.21 -5.88
C GLN A 182 -11.14 -18.98 -6.73
N ALA A 183 -12.41 -18.54 -6.72
CA ALA A 183 -12.85 -17.38 -7.50
C ALA A 183 -12.15 -16.08 -7.04
N GLN A 184 -11.98 -15.91 -5.72
CA GLN A 184 -11.26 -14.78 -5.15
C GLN A 184 -9.78 -14.81 -5.55
N ILE A 185 -9.14 -15.98 -5.45
CA ILE A 185 -7.73 -16.16 -5.84
C ILE A 185 -7.54 -15.86 -7.33
N ALA A 186 -8.42 -16.38 -8.19
CA ALA A 186 -8.37 -16.10 -9.63
C ALA A 186 -8.49 -14.60 -9.92
N GLN A 187 -9.38 -13.89 -9.21
CA GLN A 187 -9.49 -12.44 -9.33
C GLN A 187 -8.21 -11.71 -8.91
N THR A 188 -7.61 -12.11 -7.79
CA THR A 188 -6.33 -11.54 -7.31
C THR A 188 -5.21 -11.78 -8.33
N LEU A 189 -5.08 -13.01 -8.85
CA LEU A 189 -4.06 -13.35 -9.84
C LEU A 189 -4.27 -12.58 -11.15
N ARG A 190 -5.52 -12.40 -11.59
CA ARG A 190 -5.85 -11.58 -12.77
C ARG A 190 -5.44 -10.12 -12.58
N GLN A 191 -5.72 -9.54 -11.42
CA GLN A 191 -5.31 -8.18 -11.09
C GLN A 191 -3.79 -8.03 -11.06
N GLN A 192 -3.07 -8.98 -10.45
CA GLN A 192 -1.61 -8.98 -10.43
C GLN A 192 -1.01 -9.09 -11.84
N SER A 193 -1.57 -9.95 -12.68
CA SER A 193 -1.17 -10.11 -14.07
C SER A 193 -1.39 -8.81 -14.86
N LEU A 194 -2.53 -8.15 -14.66
CA LEU A 194 -2.84 -6.87 -15.31
C LEU A 194 -1.87 -5.77 -14.90
N VAL A 195 -1.63 -5.59 -13.60
CA VAL A 195 -0.67 -4.59 -13.11
C VAL A 195 0.72 -4.85 -13.70
N ARG A 196 1.16 -6.12 -13.77
CA ARG A 196 2.45 -6.47 -14.35
C ARG A 196 2.51 -6.19 -15.86
N ALA A 197 1.44 -6.52 -16.58
CA ALA A 197 1.36 -6.28 -18.02
C ALA A 197 1.38 -4.79 -18.35
N LEU A 198 0.66 -3.96 -17.58
CA LEU A 198 0.67 -2.51 -17.72
C LEU A 198 2.05 -1.90 -17.45
N GLN A 199 2.76 -2.37 -16.42
CA GLN A 199 4.13 -1.93 -16.14
C GLN A 199 5.07 -2.25 -17.30
N LEU A 200 5.02 -3.49 -17.81
CA LEU A 200 5.82 -3.90 -18.96
C LEU A 200 5.49 -3.11 -20.23
N TYR A 201 4.21 -2.79 -20.43
CA TYR A 201 3.76 -1.99 -21.55
C TYR A 201 4.24 -0.54 -21.46
N ALA A 202 4.16 0.08 -20.28
CA ALA A 202 4.71 1.41 -20.04
C ALA A 202 6.22 1.46 -20.30
N GLU A 203 6.97 0.49 -19.78
CA GLU A 203 8.41 0.35 -20.05
C GLU A 203 8.72 0.18 -21.55
N ASP A 204 7.86 -0.52 -22.29
CA ASP A 204 8.01 -0.72 -23.73
C ASP A 204 7.72 0.56 -24.53
N LEU A 205 6.66 1.29 -24.17
CA LEU A 205 6.34 2.58 -24.75
C LEU A 205 7.48 3.57 -24.54
N GLU A 206 7.99 3.68 -23.31
CA GLU A 206 9.11 4.56 -22.97
C GLU A 206 10.38 4.20 -23.77
N ARG A 207 10.68 2.91 -23.93
CA ARG A 207 11.86 2.44 -24.68
C ARG A 207 11.78 2.79 -26.16
N HIS A 208 10.59 2.72 -26.75
CA HIS A 208 10.36 2.99 -28.17
C HIS A 208 9.96 4.44 -28.45
N ALA A 209 9.89 5.29 -27.42
CA ALA A 209 9.63 6.71 -27.58
C ALA A 209 10.91 7.41 -28.07
N THR A 210 10.93 7.78 -29.35
CA THR A 210 12.03 8.58 -29.92
C THR A 210 11.78 10.06 -29.63
N PRO A 211 12.79 10.83 -29.19
CA PRO A 211 12.66 12.28 -29.15
C PRO A 211 12.30 12.80 -30.54
N SER A 212 11.22 13.58 -30.63
CA SER A 212 10.85 14.30 -31.85
C SER A 212 12.02 15.18 -32.28
N GLU A 213 12.67 14.87 -33.41
CA GLU A 213 13.63 15.77 -34.04
C GLU A 213 12.87 16.94 -34.65
N GLY A 214 12.71 18.00 -33.86
CA GLY A 214 11.90 19.16 -34.21
C GLY A 214 12.43 20.49 -33.69
N SER A 215 13.76 20.69 -33.60
CA SER A 215 14.34 22.04 -33.54
C SER A 215 15.83 22.09 -33.92
N THR A 216 16.20 21.70 -35.13
CA THR A 216 17.41 22.27 -35.76
C THR A 216 16.94 23.31 -36.78
N SER A 217 16.83 24.56 -36.33
CA SER A 217 16.81 25.74 -37.20
C SER A 217 18.03 25.66 -38.12
N ASP A 218 17.80 25.32 -39.37
CA ASP A 218 18.76 25.37 -40.46
C ASP A 218 19.16 26.84 -40.65
N VAL A 219 20.28 27.25 -40.04
CA VAL A 219 20.86 28.59 -40.27
C VAL A 219 21.51 28.56 -41.65
N ALA A 220 20.70 28.89 -42.66
CA ALA A 220 21.20 29.18 -43.99
C ALA A 220 22.07 30.45 -43.94
N CYS A 221 23.39 30.28 -44.10
CA CYS A 221 24.33 31.35 -44.38
C CYS A 221 23.94 32.11 -45.66
N PRO A 222 23.78 33.45 -45.64
CA PRO A 222 23.73 34.21 -46.87
C PRO A 222 25.15 34.53 -47.35
N SER A 223 25.47 34.10 -48.57
CA SER A 223 26.65 34.56 -49.31
C SER A 223 26.38 35.95 -49.90
N PRO A 224 27.31 36.93 -49.84
CA PRO A 224 27.11 38.24 -50.43
C PRO A 224 27.69 38.33 -51.86
N GLN A 225 26.81 38.54 -52.85
CA GLN A 225 27.08 39.15 -54.17
C GLN A 225 25.78 39.88 -54.53
N ASN A 226 25.72 41.18 -54.88
CA ASN A 226 26.66 42.07 -55.55
C ASN A 226 26.32 43.51 -55.14
#